data_AF-A0A7J6UFV7-F1
#
_entry.id   AF-A0A7J6UFV7-F1
#
_cell.length_a   1.000
_cell.length_b   1.000
_cell.length_c   1.000
_cell.angle_alpha   90.00
_cell.angle_beta   90.00
_cell.angle_gamma   90.00
#
_symmetry.space_group_name_H-M   'P 1'
#
loop_
_entity.id
_entity.type
_entity.pdbx_description
1 polymer ?
#
loop_
_entity_poly.entity_id
_entity_poly.type
_entity_poly.pdbx_seq_one_letter_code
_entity_poly.pdbx_strand_id
1 'polypeptide(L)'
;MMIHFLQRRPAPVLPSLQDLALQHNMAPLYVQGVDCRFATDSKRITEELDYLCKDNGGRNTESVGFLLHEFFRYYGYMYKFGNIAIRDVVAASGPQSKVASPSAGVYLFVDNPFEVGKDVANVLPNQHTRLRQELRRAQQMLAKGVSFFEMCQQTTLETAKAATAAGK
;
A
#
# COMPACT_ATOMS: atom_id res chain seq x y z
N MET A 1 2.41 -0.15 -0.67
CA MET A 1 1.03 -0.50 -1.10
C MET A 1 0.23 -1.26 -0.03
N MET A 2 0.67 -2.43 0.44
CA MET A 2 -0.10 -3.19 1.45
C MET A 2 -0.26 -2.42 2.77
N ILE A 3 0.83 -1.90 3.35
CA ILE A 3 0.79 -1.08 4.58
C ILE A 3 -0.16 0.13 4.39
N HIS A 4 -0.04 0.85 3.28
CA HIS A 4 -0.92 1.97 2.93
C HIS A 4 -2.40 1.58 2.91
N PHE A 5 -2.73 0.39 2.41
CA PHE A 5 -4.09 -0.13 2.38
C PHE A 5 -4.58 -0.50 3.79
N LEU A 6 -3.75 -1.19 4.57
CA LEU A 6 -4.07 -1.61 5.94
C LEU A 6 -4.27 -0.42 6.90
N GLN A 7 -3.53 0.67 6.69
CA GLN A 7 -3.69 1.94 7.41
C GLN A 7 -5.00 2.68 7.07
N ARG A 8 -5.63 2.37 5.93
CA ARG A 8 -6.83 3.06 5.40
C ARG A 8 -8.10 2.20 5.45
N ARG A 9 -8.06 1.04 6.10
CA ARG A 9 -9.29 0.31 6.43
C ARG A 9 -10.16 1.18 7.35
N PRO A 10 -11.50 1.02 7.33
CA PRO A 10 -12.39 1.76 8.23
C PRO A 10 -11.91 1.68 9.67
N ALA A 11 -11.75 0.46 10.20
CA ALA A 11 -10.89 0.19 11.36
C ALA A 11 -9.47 -0.16 10.86
N PRO A 12 -8.45 0.72 11.06
CA PRO A 12 -7.09 0.45 10.60
C PRO A 12 -6.50 -0.81 11.22
N VAL A 13 -5.80 -1.60 10.40
CA VAL A 13 -5.04 -2.77 10.88
C VAL A 13 -3.65 -2.35 11.38
N LEU A 14 -3.10 -1.28 10.81
CA LEU A 14 -1.78 -0.73 11.15
C LEU A 14 -1.90 0.78 11.36
N PRO A 15 -1.18 1.38 12.33
CA PRO A 15 -1.06 2.83 12.45
C PRO A 15 0.08 3.33 11.54
N SER A 16 0.28 4.64 11.51
CA SER A 16 1.50 5.23 10.94
C SER A 16 2.58 5.34 12.01
N LEU A 17 3.60 4.48 11.94
CA LEU A 17 4.68 4.44 12.94
C LEU A 17 5.56 5.68 12.91
N GLN A 18 5.74 6.30 11.74
CA GLN A 18 6.53 7.52 11.60
C GLN A 18 5.77 8.73 12.14
N ASP A 19 4.47 8.83 11.85
CA ASP A 19 3.65 9.92 12.38
C ASP A 19 3.52 9.81 13.90
N LEU A 20 3.36 8.59 14.42
CA LEU A 20 3.36 8.33 15.85
C LEU A 20 4.68 8.77 16.51
N ALA A 21 5.82 8.49 15.86
CA ALA A 21 7.12 8.93 16.36
C ALA A 21 7.26 10.46 16.37
N LEU A 22 6.73 11.15 15.36
CA LEU A 22 6.71 12.61 15.28
C LEU A 22 5.80 13.22 16.36
N GLN A 23 4.58 12.70 16.52
CA GLN A 23 3.61 13.16 17.52
C GLN A 23 4.15 13.06 18.95
N HIS A 24 4.94 12.02 19.24
CA HIS A 24 5.57 11.82 20.55
C HIS A 24 6.96 12.44 20.68
N ASN A 25 7.40 13.25 19.71
CA ASN A 25 8.72 13.89 19.71
C ASN A 25 9.87 12.90 19.97
N MET A 26 9.79 11.70 19.39
CA MET A 26 10.85 10.71 19.51
C MET A 26 12.14 11.25 18.90
N ALA A 27 13.28 10.86 19.50
CA ALA A 27 14.60 11.27 19.03
C ALA A 27 14.78 10.89 17.53
N PRO A 28 15.26 11.83 16.68
CA PRO A 28 15.58 11.52 15.30
C PRO A 28 16.64 10.41 15.19
N LEU A 29 16.54 9.58 14.16
CA LEU A 29 17.54 8.56 13.85
C LEU A 29 18.04 8.81 12.43
N TYR A 30 19.17 9.49 12.28
CA TYR A 30 19.71 9.78 10.96
C TYR A 30 20.57 8.64 10.42
N VAL A 31 20.22 8.14 9.23
CA VAL A 31 21.02 7.19 8.46
C VAL A 31 21.35 7.85 7.12
N GLN A 32 22.64 8.06 6.84
CA GLN A 32 23.10 8.75 5.62
C GLN A 32 22.44 10.12 5.39
N GLY A 33 22.18 10.86 6.48
CA GLY A 33 21.54 12.19 6.42
C GLY A 33 20.02 12.16 6.26
N VAL A 34 19.40 10.98 6.23
CA VAL A 34 17.94 10.81 6.16
C VAL A 34 17.41 10.41 7.53
N ASP A 35 16.32 11.05 7.96
CA ASP A 35 15.65 10.72 9.22
C ASP A 35 14.82 9.44 9.09
N CYS A 36 15.30 8.38 9.72
CA CYS A 36 14.74 7.05 9.73
C CYS A 36 14.00 6.71 11.03
N ARG A 37 13.53 7.71 11.79
CA ARG A 37 12.78 7.45 13.02
C ARG A 37 11.41 6.83 12.74
N PHE A 38 10.99 5.89 13.58
CA PHE A 38 9.64 5.32 13.64
C PHE A 38 9.40 4.73 15.03
N ALA A 39 8.13 4.59 15.43
CA ALA A 39 7.76 4.02 16.71
C ALA A 39 8.04 2.51 16.75
N THR A 40 8.72 2.06 17.81
CA THR A 40 9.04 0.64 18.07
C THR A 40 8.44 0.11 19.37
N ASP A 41 7.90 0.99 20.21
CA ASP A 41 7.26 0.63 21.48
C ASP A 41 5.90 -0.01 21.22
N SER A 42 5.81 -1.33 21.43
CA SER A 42 4.59 -2.11 21.21
C SER A 42 3.38 -1.60 22.01
N LYS A 43 3.59 -1.07 23.23
CA LYS A 43 2.50 -0.56 24.06
C LYS A 43 1.91 0.68 23.41
N ARG A 44 2.76 1.63 23.00
CA ARG A 44 2.31 2.85 22.30
C ARG A 44 1.63 2.55 20.97
N ILE A 45 2.19 1.63 20.19
CA ILE A 45 1.59 1.19 18.91
C ILE A 45 0.20 0.59 19.16
N THR A 46 0.04 -0.17 20.24
CA THR A 46 -1.25 -0.73 20.64
C THR A 46 -2.22 0.38 21.03
N GLU A 47 -1.82 1.29 21.93
CA GLU A 47 -2.66 2.43 22.37
C GLU A 47 -3.11 3.30 21.20
N GLU A 48 -2.22 3.62 20.26
CA GLU A 48 -2.55 4.40 19.06
C GLU A 48 -3.58 3.68 18.19
N LEU A 49 -3.40 2.38 17.95
CA LEU A 49 -4.38 1.62 17.20
C LEU A 49 -5.74 1.53 17.90
N ASP A 50 -5.78 1.40 19.23
CA ASP A 50 -7.05 1.43 19.99
C ASP A 50 -7.74 2.77 19.80
N TYR A 51 -6.98 3.86 19.88
CA TYR A 51 -7.47 5.20 19.64
C TYR A 51 -8.04 5.38 18.22
N LEU A 52 -7.31 4.94 17.18
CA LEU A 52 -7.74 5.02 15.78
C LEU A 52 -8.98 4.17 15.48
N CYS A 53 -9.20 3.11 16.26
CA CYS A 53 -10.30 2.17 16.06
C CYS A 53 -11.55 2.48 16.91
N LYS A 54 -11.48 3.44 17.84
CA LYS A 54 -12.55 3.71 18.82
C LYS A 54 -13.90 4.02 18.16
N ASP A 55 -13.90 4.78 17.07
CA ASP A 55 -15.11 5.23 16.39
C ASP A 55 -15.66 4.17 15.41
N ASN A 56 -14.89 3.09 15.19
CA ASN A 56 -15.22 2.02 14.24
C ASN A 56 -15.71 0.74 14.92
N GLY A 57 -16.11 0.82 16.19
CA GLY A 57 -16.58 -0.33 16.95
C GLY A 57 -15.45 -1.25 17.47
N GLY A 58 -14.21 -0.76 17.49
CA GLY A 58 -13.05 -1.49 18.00
C GLY A 58 -12.11 -2.00 16.91
N ARG A 59 -11.21 -2.91 17.29
CA ARG A 59 -10.14 -3.42 16.42
C ARG A 59 -10.70 -4.13 15.20
N ASN A 60 -9.95 -4.04 14.11
CA ASN A 60 -10.28 -4.77 12.89
C ASN A 60 -10.24 -6.30 13.14
N THR A 61 -11.35 -6.97 12.84
CA THR A 61 -11.50 -8.43 12.92
C THR A 61 -11.75 -9.07 11.55
N GLU A 62 -11.46 -8.35 10.47
CA GLU A 62 -11.60 -8.84 9.10
C GLU A 62 -10.63 -10.01 8.88
N SER A 63 -11.09 -11.08 8.22
CA SER A 63 -10.24 -12.23 7.96
C SER A 63 -9.12 -11.89 6.97
N VAL A 64 -7.99 -12.60 7.05
CA VAL A 64 -6.87 -12.43 6.11
C VAL A 64 -7.31 -12.58 4.64
N GLY A 65 -8.18 -13.56 4.36
CA GLY A 65 -8.72 -13.77 3.02
C GLY A 65 -9.56 -12.59 2.53
N PHE A 66 -10.38 -11.99 3.41
CA PHE A 66 -11.15 -10.80 3.08
C PHE A 66 -10.27 -9.58 2.85
N LEU A 67 -9.28 -9.35 3.71
CA LEU A 67 -8.30 -8.26 3.55
C LEU A 67 -7.53 -8.39 2.23
N LEU A 68 -7.15 -9.61 1.85
CA LEU A 68 -6.46 -9.87 0.59
C LEU A 68 -7.37 -9.60 -0.62
N HIS A 69 -8.62 -10.06 -0.57
CA HIS A 69 -9.62 -9.77 -1.59
C HIS A 69 -9.82 -8.25 -1.75
N GLU A 70 -10.01 -7.54 -0.65
CA GLU A 70 -10.22 -6.09 -0.65
C GLU A 70 -8.97 -5.32 -1.08
N PHE A 71 -7.76 -5.80 -0.79
CA PHE A 71 -6.52 -5.22 -1.30
C PHE A 71 -6.49 -5.22 -2.83
N PHE A 72 -6.77 -6.37 -3.47
CA PHE A 72 -6.81 -6.46 -4.93
C PHE A 72 -7.97 -5.67 -5.52
N ARG A 73 -9.13 -5.63 -4.85
CA ARG A 73 -10.27 -4.79 -5.25
C ARG A 73 -9.90 -3.31 -5.23
N TYR A 74 -9.27 -2.85 -4.15
CA TYR A 74 -8.87 -1.46 -3.98
C TYR A 74 -7.93 -1.02 -5.09
N TYR A 75 -6.80 -1.71 -5.27
CA TYR A 75 -5.81 -1.31 -6.28
C TYR A 75 -6.19 -1.67 -7.73
N GLY A 76 -7.05 -2.66 -7.94
CA GLY A 76 -7.51 -3.05 -9.28
C GLY A 76 -8.65 -2.18 -9.83
N TYR A 77 -9.56 -1.72 -8.97
CA TYR A 77 -10.79 -1.04 -9.40
C TYR A 77 -10.97 0.36 -8.82
N MET A 78 -10.69 0.56 -7.53
CA MET A 78 -11.04 1.78 -6.81
C MET A 78 -9.96 2.86 -6.97
N TYR A 79 -8.71 2.52 -6.70
CA TYR A 79 -7.57 3.41 -6.81
C TYR A 79 -7.36 3.86 -8.26
N LYS A 80 -7.25 5.18 -8.47
CA LYS A 80 -7.13 5.80 -9.81
C LYS A 80 -5.80 6.49 -10.04
N PHE A 81 -5.30 7.21 -9.05
CA PHE A 81 -4.05 7.97 -9.06
C PHE A 81 -3.81 8.52 -7.65
N GLY A 82 -2.64 9.13 -7.43
CA GLY A 82 -2.28 9.77 -6.18
C GLY A 82 -1.06 9.15 -5.54
N ASN A 83 -0.66 9.70 -4.40
CA ASN A 83 0.51 9.21 -3.68
C ASN A 83 0.15 8.03 -2.76
N ILE A 84 0.80 6.88 -2.97
CA ILE A 84 0.75 5.74 -2.05
C ILE A 84 1.81 5.93 -0.96
N ALA A 85 1.51 6.80 0.02
CA ALA A 85 2.34 7.05 1.20
C ALA A 85 1.81 6.34 2.46
N ILE A 86 2.71 5.96 3.37
CA ILE A 86 2.40 5.26 4.64
C ILE A 86 2.59 6.13 5.90
N ARG A 87 2.83 7.43 5.67
CA ARG A 87 3.00 8.50 6.65
C ARG A 87 2.35 9.77 6.12
N ASP A 88 2.15 10.76 6.98
CA ASP A 88 1.74 12.09 6.58
C ASP A 88 2.92 12.85 5.96
N VAL A 89 2.85 13.01 4.64
CA VAL A 89 3.87 13.71 3.85
C VAL A 89 3.94 15.20 4.21
N VAL A 90 2.82 15.82 4.61
CA VAL A 90 2.78 17.25 4.98
C VAL A 90 3.42 17.46 6.33
N ALA A 91 3.04 16.65 7.34
CA ALA A 91 3.63 16.71 8.66
C ALA A 91 5.14 16.42 8.66
N ALA A 92 5.59 15.48 7.82
CA ALA A 92 6.99 15.09 7.75
C ALA A 92 7.88 16.07 6.96
N SER A 93 7.31 16.89 6.07
CA SER A 93 8.10 17.81 5.23
C SER A 93 8.29 19.20 5.88
N GLY A 94 7.66 19.47 7.03
CA GLY A 94 7.75 20.75 7.75
C GLY A 94 7.03 21.92 7.04
N PRO A 95 6.82 23.05 7.74
CA PRO A 95 5.98 24.17 7.27
C PRO A 95 6.50 24.91 6.03
N GLN A 96 7.73 24.62 5.57
CA GLN A 96 8.35 25.29 4.40
C GLN A 96 8.34 24.44 3.12
N SER A 97 7.93 23.18 3.18
CA SER A 97 8.05 22.31 2.01
C SER A 97 6.80 22.36 1.16
N LYS A 98 6.81 23.28 0.18
CA LYS A 98 5.92 23.24 -0.98
C LYS A 98 6.33 22.07 -1.89
N VAL A 99 6.31 20.83 -1.39
CA VAL A 99 6.42 19.67 -2.28
C VAL A 99 5.12 19.63 -3.06
N ALA A 100 5.11 20.27 -4.23
CA ALA A 100 4.09 20.03 -5.24
C ALA A 100 3.96 18.51 -5.35
N SER A 101 2.76 17.97 -5.12
CA SER A 101 2.51 16.53 -5.14
C SER A 101 3.16 15.96 -6.42
N PRO A 102 4.27 15.20 -6.32
CA PRO A 102 4.98 14.71 -7.51
C PRO A 102 4.09 13.79 -8.35
N SER A 103 2.97 13.35 -7.77
CA SER A 103 2.02 12.38 -8.31
C SER A 103 0.80 12.97 -9.04
N ALA A 104 0.73 14.27 -9.30
CA ALA A 104 -0.41 14.85 -10.03
C ALA A 104 -0.51 14.24 -11.44
N GLY A 105 -1.37 13.22 -11.59
CA GLY A 105 -1.58 12.49 -12.85
C GLY A 105 -0.77 11.19 -13.00
N VAL A 106 0.11 10.83 -12.06
CA VAL A 106 0.83 9.55 -12.11
C VAL A 106 -0.06 8.44 -11.54
N TYR A 107 -0.27 7.36 -12.31
CA TYR A 107 -1.11 6.25 -11.87
C TYR A 107 -0.55 5.57 -10.61
N LEU A 108 0.72 5.17 -10.65
CA LEU A 108 1.34 4.43 -9.56
C LEU A 108 2.60 5.16 -9.11
N PHE A 109 2.47 5.92 -8.03
CA PHE A 109 3.58 6.53 -7.31
C PHE A 109 3.56 5.98 -5.89
N VAL A 110 4.62 5.31 -5.47
CA VAL A 110 4.75 4.76 -4.11
C VAL A 110 5.87 5.53 -3.41
N ASP A 111 5.50 6.35 -2.42
CA ASP A 111 6.47 7.19 -1.70
C ASP A 111 7.40 6.33 -0.84
N ASN A 112 8.68 6.66 -0.87
CA ASN A 112 9.63 6.16 0.11
C ASN A 112 9.33 6.80 1.49
N PRO A 113 9.12 5.99 2.55
CA PRO A 113 8.80 6.51 3.87
C PRO A 113 9.91 7.39 4.49
N PHE A 114 11.16 7.26 4.07
CA PHE A 114 12.27 8.04 4.62
C PHE A 114 12.69 9.17 3.67
N GLU A 115 12.66 8.92 2.37
CA GLU A 115 13.03 9.90 1.33
C GLU A 115 11.77 10.44 0.62
N VAL A 116 11.18 11.54 1.13
CA VAL A 116 9.96 12.15 0.55
C VAL A 116 10.13 12.40 -0.95
N GLY A 117 9.16 11.99 -1.76
CA GLY A 117 9.14 12.28 -3.19
C GLY A 117 9.93 11.29 -4.05
N LYS A 118 10.62 10.31 -3.43
CA LYS A 118 11.28 9.22 -4.14
C LYS A 118 10.26 8.10 -4.41
N ASP A 119 9.94 7.89 -5.69
CA ASP A 119 9.07 6.80 -6.11
C ASP A 119 9.80 5.45 -6.05
N VAL A 120 9.34 4.53 -5.21
CA VAL A 120 9.87 3.17 -5.12
C VAL A 120 9.13 2.17 -6.01
N ALA A 121 8.03 2.59 -6.64
CA ALA A 121 7.33 1.74 -7.59
C ALA A 121 8.23 1.40 -8.79
N ASN A 122 8.97 2.40 -9.30
CA ASN A 122 9.85 2.28 -10.46
C ASN A 122 9.19 1.56 -11.66
N VAL A 123 7.87 1.76 -11.84
CA VAL A 123 7.09 1.10 -12.89
C VAL A 123 6.95 2.02 -14.09
N LEU A 124 7.38 1.55 -15.26
CA LEU A 124 7.27 2.30 -16.50
C LEU A 124 5.79 2.54 -16.88
N PRO A 125 5.43 3.70 -17.48
CA PRO A 125 4.04 4.00 -17.83
C PRO A 125 3.36 2.94 -18.71
N ASN A 126 4.10 2.30 -19.62
CA ASN A 126 3.58 1.22 -20.48
C ASN A 126 3.23 -0.08 -19.72
N GLN A 127 3.74 -0.26 -18.50
CA GLN A 127 3.46 -1.43 -17.65
C GLN A 127 2.25 -1.22 -16.74
N HIS A 128 1.78 0.02 -16.54
CA HIS A 128 0.68 0.36 -15.63
C HIS A 128 -0.62 -0.37 -15.98
N THR A 129 -0.95 -0.47 -17.27
CA THR A 129 -2.14 -1.19 -17.74
C THR A 129 -2.07 -2.67 -17.39
N ARG A 130 -0.92 -3.32 -17.60
CA ARG A 130 -0.73 -4.73 -17.28
C ARG A 130 -0.83 -4.98 -15.79
N LEU A 131 -0.19 -4.15 -14.97
CA LEU A 131 -0.27 -4.24 -13.51
C LEU A 131 -1.73 -4.14 -13.01
N ARG A 132 -2.48 -3.16 -13.53
CA ARG A 132 -3.91 -3.02 -13.18
C ARG A 132 -4.72 -4.25 -13.59
N GLN A 133 -4.47 -4.82 -14.77
CA GLN A 133 -5.13 -6.04 -15.22
C GLN A 133 -4.83 -7.24 -14.32
N GLU A 134 -3.58 -7.41 -13.87
CA GLU A 134 -3.22 -8.49 -12.95
C GLU A 134 -3.87 -8.33 -11.57
N LEU A 135 -3.95 -7.11 -11.04
CA LEU A 135 -4.67 -6.84 -9.79
C LEU A 135 -6.17 -7.16 -9.92
N ARG A 136 -6.78 -6.83 -11.06
CA ARG A 136 -8.19 -7.19 -11.35
C ARG A 136 -8.37 -8.70 -11.49
N ARG A 137 -7.45 -9.39 -12.18
CA ARG A 137 -7.46 -10.85 -12.33
C ARG A 137 -7.42 -11.52 -10.96
N ALA A 138 -6.49 -11.12 -10.10
CA ALA A 138 -6.36 -11.64 -8.74
C ALA A 138 -7.64 -11.44 -7.94
N GLN A 139 -8.23 -10.24 -7.95
CA GLN A 139 -9.51 -9.97 -7.28
C GLN A 139 -10.63 -10.87 -7.80
N GLN A 140 -10.77 -11.02 -9.12
CA GLN A 140 -11.81 -11.85 -9.72
C GLN A 140 -11.66 -13.33 -9.38
N MET A 141 -10.43 -13.85 -9.31
CA MET A 141 -10.17 -15.23 -8.91
C MET A 141 -10.55 -15.46 -7.45
N LEU A 142 -10.12 -14.57 -6.54
CA LEU A 142 -10.50 -14.67 -5.13
C LEU A 142 -12.01 -14.53 -4.92
N ALA A 143 -12.68 -13.63 -5.64
CA ALA A 143 -14.14 -13.47 -5.57
C ALA A 143 -14.91 -14.71 -6.05
N LYS A 144 -14.30 -15.56 -6.89
CA LYS A 144 -14.86 -16.84 -7.34
C LYS A 144 -14.52 -18.01 -6.40
N GLY A 145 -13.83 -17.75 -5.30
CA GLY A 145 -13.39 -18.80 -4.36
C GLY A 145 -12.20 -19.63 -4.85
N VAL A 146 -11.47 -19.15 -5.87
CA VAL A 146 -10.22 -19.80 -6.30
C VAL A 146 -9.19 -19.72 -5.18
N SER A 147 -8.43 -20.79 -4.99
CA SER A 147 -7.42 -20.82 -3.93
C SER A 147 -6.30 -19.80 -4.18
N PHE A 148 -5.69 -19.30 -3.11
CA PHE A 148 -4.53 -18.42 -3.22
C PHE A 148 -3.38 -19.07 -4.01
N PHE A 149 -3.19 -20.37 -3.85
CA PHE A 149 -2.18 -21.14 -4.57
C PHE A 149 -2.40 -21.08 -6.09
N GLU A 150 -3.63 -21.37 -6.55
CA GLU A 150 -4.00 -21.30 -7.96
C GLU A 150 -3.93 -19.87 -8.52
N MET A 151 -4.33 -18.86 -7.74
CA MET A 151 -4.21 -17.45 -8.13
C MET A 151 -2.75 -17.04 -8.43
N CYS A 152 -1.82 -17.55 -7.62
CA CYS A 152 -0.38 -17.29 -7.72
C CYS A 152 0.32 -18.08 -8.82
N GLN A 153 -0.34 -19.07 -9.44
CA GLN A 153 0.26 -19.77 -10.57
C GLN A 153 0.53 -18.78 -11.70
N GLN A 154 1.72 -18.89 -12.30
CA GLN A 154 2.10 -18.04 -13.41
C GLN A 154 1.08 -18.20 -14.53
N THR A 155 0.41 -17.11 -14.89
CA THR A 155 -0.23 -17.03 -16.20
C THR A 155 0.90 -16.90 -17.21
N THR A 156 1.53 -18.01 -17.58
CA THR A 156 2.56 -17.98 -18.60
C THR A 156 1.92 -17.42 -19.86
N LEU A 157 2.36 -16.25 -20.30
CA LEU A 157 2.10 -15.80 -21.67
C LEU A 157 2.54 -16.87 -22.68
N GLU A 158 3.43 -17.78 -22.28
CA GLU A 158 3.82 -19.00 -22.99
C GLU A 158 2.72 -20.05 -23.09
N THR A 159 1.87 -20.28 -22.09
CA THR A 159 0.77 -21.27 -22.21
C THR A 159 -0.34 -20.78 -23.15
N ALA A 160 -0.60 -19.47 -23.19
CA ALA A 160 -1.52 -18.88 -24.17
C ALA A 160 -0.94 -18.88 -25.60
N LYS A 161 0.35 -18.56 -25.77
CA LYS A 161 1.04 -18.68 -27.07
C LYS A 161 1.16 -20.14 -27.54
N ALA A 162 1.46 -21.08 -26.63
CA ALA A 162 1.56 -22.50 -26.94
C ALA A 162 0.21 -23.12 -27.33
N ALA A 163 -0.89 -22.73 -26.66
CA ALA A 163 -2.23 -23.16 -27.05
C ALA A 163 -2.65 -22.61 -28.43
N THR A 164 -2.19 -21.40 -28.79
CA THR A 164 -2.45 -20.81 -30.12
C THR A 164 -1.56 -21.42 -31.21
N ALA A 165 -0.37 -21.92 -30.86
CA ALA A 165 0.55 -22.59 -31.78
C ALA A 165 0.21 -24.09 -31.99
N ALA A 166 -0.39 -24.74 -31.00
CA ALA A 166 -0.81 -26.15 -31.08
C ALA A 166 -2.17 -26.37 -31.78
N GLY A 167 -2.86 -25.29 -32.17
CA GLY A 167 -4.12 -25.31 -32.90
C GLY A 167 -4.01 -24.92 -34.38
N LYS A 168 -2.82 -25.00 -34.98
CA LYS A 168 -2.56 -24.82 -36.41
C LYS A 168 -1.92 -26.05 -37.01
#